data_AF-A0A537XU53-F1
#
_entry.id   AF-A0A537XU53-F1
#
_cell.length_a   1.000
_cell.length_b   1.000
_cell.length_c   1.000
_cell.angle_alpha   90.00
_cell.angle_beta   90.00
_cell.angle_gamma   90.00
#
_symmetry.space_group_name_H-M   'P 1'
#
loop_
_entity.id
_entity.type
_entity.pdbx_description
1 polymer ?
#
loop_
_entity_poly.entity_id
_entity_poly.type
_entity_poly.pdbx_seq_one_letter_code
_entity_poly.pdbx_strand_id
1 'polypeptide(L)'
;MRWHRALAAGVVVAMATLSLPAVAATADTGGYPNADMPCEWSPQASSGPPHTEWCQDFDWGPTPSTVSAGQESVDGPSTISPRGFGYRNCTDYVAVKLGFDSQTLHGNASQWKDQVPAVNVTNYPTVGAVAWWGTEVDGGLGHVAVVLAVKPDGSAAVGEYNNFLDGTYDARTISPHGADAFLHIRDQAIPGGMAWVPPNRRAAPSPAPAAPKPPATHAPEPTSPAPAAAPAPTAAAAPTPLPTPAPKPAPVPAGPDPKVLAA
;
A
#
# COMPACT_ATOMS: atom_id res chain seq x y z
N MET A 1 6.62 18.42 -86.62
CA MET A 1 5.96 18.02 -85.35
C MET A 1 6.48 16.64 -84.96
N ARG A 2 7.38 16.56 -83.97
CA ARG A 2 7.85 15.30 -83.36
C ARG A 2 7.88 15.50 -81.85
N TRP A 3 7.07 14.71 -81.16
CA TRP A 3 6.94 14.71 -79.70
C TRP A 3 8.07 13.88 -79.11
N HIS A 4 8.85 14.44 -78.17
CA HIS A 4 9.73 13.66 -77.31
C HIS A 4 9.14 13.66 -75.91
N ARG A 5 8.66 12.49 -75.47
CA ARG A 5 8.25 12.23 -74.09
C ARG A 5 9.53 11.95 -73.29
N ALA A 6 9.81 12.77 -72.28
CA ALA A 6 10.84 12.47 -71.30
C ALA A 6 10.26 11.56 -70.20
N LEU A 7 10.86 10.38 -70.02
CA LEU A 7 10.60 9.48 -68.90
C LEU A 7 11.33 10.02 -67.66
N ALA A 8 10.59 10.38 -66.63
CA ALA A 8 11.14 10.65 -65.30
C ALA A 8 11.31 9.32 -64.57
N ALA A 9 12.55 8.88 -64.36
CA ALA A 9 12.87 7.75 -63.49
C ALA A 9 12.75 8.20 -62.02
N GLY A 10 11.73 7.73 -61.32
CA GLY A 10 11.58 7.93 -59.88
C GLY A 10 12.55 7.05 -59.11
N VAL A 11 13.45 7.67 -58.34
CA VAL A 11 14.31 6.98 -57.37
C VAL A 11 13.46 6.65 -56.15
N VAL A 12 13.19 5.36 -55.92
CA VAL A 12 12.59 4.86 -54.68
C VAL A 12 13.71 4.73 -53.65
N VAL A 13 13.75 5.63 -52.67
CA VAL A 13 14.62 5.49 -51.49
C VAL A 13 13.92 4.53 -50.52
N ALA A 14 14.38 3.29 -50.47
CA ALA A 14 13.98 2.34 -49.45
C ALA A 14 14.61 2.76 -48.10
N MET A 15 13.81 3.37 -47.23
CA MET A 15 14.19 3.61 -45.84
C MET A 15 14.17 2.27 -45.10
N ALA A 16 15.34 1.66 -44.93
CA ALA A 16 15.50 0.51 -44.05
C ALA A 16 15.33 0.99 -42.59
N THR A 17 14.17 0.71 -41.99
CA THR A 17 13.96 0.92 -40.56
C THR A 17 14.82 -0.10 -39.81
N LEU A 18 15.91 0.34 -39.18
CA LEU A 18 16.61 -0.47 -38.18
C LEU A 18 15.68 -0.61 -36.97
N SER A 19 14.99 -1.75 -36.87
CA SER A 19 14.31 -2.16 -35.65
C SER A 19 15.37 -2.57 -34.63
N LEU A 20 15.61 -1.73 -33.64
CA LEU A 20 16.37 -2.13 -32.45
C LEU A 20 15.58 -3.22 -31.70
N PRO A 21 16.24 -4.26 -31.16
CA PRO A 21 15.55 -5.23 -30.32
C PRO A 21 15.02 -4.50 -29.08
N ALA A 22 13.73 -4.69 -28.79
CA ALA A 22 13.14 -4.23 -27.54
C ALA A 22 13.84 -4.98 -26.39
N VAL A 23 14.58 -4.24 -25.57
CA VAL A 23 15.04 -4.76 -24.27
C VAL A 23 13.77 -4.90 -23.42
N ALA A 24 13.43 -6.13 -23.04
CA ALA A 24 12.34 -6.37 -22.10
C ALA A 24 12.65 -5.59 -20.81
N ALA A 25 11.75 -4.69 -20.42
CA ALA A 25 11.87 -4.01 -19.14
C ALA A 25 11.80 -5.07 -18.04
N THR A 26 12.77 -5.08 -17.13
CA THR A 26 12.70 -5.88 -15.91
C THR A 26 11.48 -5.42 -15.11
N ALA A 27 10.66 -6.36 -14.62
CA ALA A 27 9.53 -6.02 -13.76
C ALA A 27 10.02 -5.23 -12.55
N ASP A 28 9.30 -4.17 -12.19
CA ASP A 28 9.59 -3.42 -10.95
C ASP A 28 9.42 -4.37 -9.76
N THR A 29 10.42 -4.43 -8.89
CA THR A 29 10.39 -5.28 -7.69
C THR A 29 10.07 -4.47 -6.44
N GLY A 30 9.77 -3.18 -6.62
CA GLY A 30 9.66 -2.24 -5.52
C GLY A 30 10.93 -2.13 -4.69
N GLY A 31 12.08 -2.68 -5.13
CA GLY A 31 13.32 -2.78 -4.35
C GLY A 31 13.30 -3.88 -3.28
N TYR A 32 12.51 -4.94 -3.46
CA TYR A 32 12.54 -6.13 -2.62
C TYR A 32 13.70 -7.07 -3.05
N PRO A 33 14.62 -7.44 -2.14
CA PRO A 33 15.86 -8.12 -2.52
C PRO A 33 15.68 -9.59 -2.94
N ASN A 34 14.54 -10.19 -2.60
CA ASN A 34 14.26 -11.60 -2.88
C ASN A 34 13.15 -11.77 -3.92
N ALA A 35 13.03 -10.82 -4.85
CA ALA A 35 12.00 -10.85 -5.90
C ALA A 35 12.09 -12.10 -6.79
N ASP A 36 13.30 -12.62 -6.97
CA ASP A 36 13.58 -13.81 -7.77
C ASP A 36 13.57 -15.12 -6.95
N MET A 37 13.05 -15.10 -5.71
CA MET A 37 12.97 -16.32 -4.89
C MET A 37 12.11 -17.38 -5.60
N PRO A 38 12.63 -18.60 -5.84
CA PRO A 38 11.90 -19.66 -6.52
C PRO A 38 10.84 -20.30 -5.60
N CYS A 39 9.98 -21.16 -6.14
CA CYS A 39 9.18 -22.06 -5.31
C CYS A 39 10.11 -23.12 -4.72
N GLU A 40 9.95 -23.38 -3.42
CA GLU A 40 10.78 -24.29 -2.64
C GLU A 40 10.59 -25.75 -3.09
N TRP A 41 9.36 -26.14 -3.36
CA TRP A 41 9.01 -27.50 -3.74
C TRP A 41 8.78 -27.59 -5.26
N SER A 42 9.28 -28.67 -5.85
CA SER A 42 8.95 -29.07 -7.22
C SER A 42 7.77 -30.05 -7.18
N PRO A 43 6.78 -29.99 -8.09
CA PRO A 43 6.81 -29.31 -9.39
C PRO A 43 6.17 -27.90 -9.44
N GLN A 44 6.13 -27.15 -8.34
CA GLN A 44 5.50 -25.82 -8.30
C GLN A 44 6.16 -24.83 -9.28
N ALA A 45 5.34 -23.95 -9.87
CA ALA A 45 5.77 -23.11 -10.99
C ALA A 45 6.42 -21.81 -10.47
N SER A 46 7.70 -21.60 -10.77
CA SER A 46 8.38 -20.31 -10.51
C SER A 46 7.82 -19.13 -11.33
N SER A 47 6.91 -19.42 -12.27
CA SER A 47 6.19 -18.45 -13.11
C SER A 47 4.80 -18.99 -13.47
N GLY A 48 3.78 -18.15 -13.46
CA GLY A 48 2.43 -18.48 -13.90
C GLY A 48 1.71 -17.28 -14.52
N PRO A 49 0.47 -17.44 -14.98
CA PRO A 49 -0.36 -16.29 -15.35
C PRO A 49 -0.46 -15.30 -14.18
N PRO A 50 -0.56 -13.98 -14.44
CA PRO A 50 -0.83 -13.00 -13.38
C PRO A 50 -2.09 -13.39 -12.61
N HIS A 51 -2.15 -13.05 -11.31
CA HIS A 51 -3.29 -13.36 -10.46
C HIS A 51 -3.55 -14.87 -10.27
N THR A 52 -2.48 -15.67 -10.26
CA THR A 52 -2.55 -17.08 -9.89
C THR A 52 -1.56 -17.37 -8.78
N GLU A 53 -1.87 -18.36 -7.94
CA GLU A 53 -0.93 -18.91 -6.97
C GLU A 53 0.24 -19.57 -7.72
N TRP A 54 1.31 -18.81 -7.99
CA TRP A 54 2.48 -19.30 -8.72
C TRP A 54 3.13 -20.46 -7.97
N CYS A 55 3.36 -20.23 -6.68
CA CYS A 55 3.84 -21.22 -5.75
C CYS A 55 2.69 -21.65 -4.87
N GLN A 56 2.36 -22.93 -4.91
CA GLN A 56 1.31 -23.49 -4.08
C GLN A 56 1.64 -23.24 -2.60
N ASP A 57 0.65 -22.88 -1.80
CA ASP A 57 0.81 -22.60 -0.37
C ASP A 57 1.81 -21.46 -0.05
N PHE A 58 2.11 -20.60 -1.03
CA PHE A 58 3.04 -19.47 -0.87
C PHE A 58 4.46 -19.90 -0.46
N ASP A 59 4.89 -21.07 -0.94
CA ASP A 59 6.13 -21.75 -0.57
C ASP A 59 7.39 -21.21 -1.26
N TRP A 60 7.53 -19.89 -1.41
CA TRP A 60 8.77 -19.31 -1.94
C TRP A 60 9.94 -19.54 -0.98
N GLY A 61 11.01 -20.14 -1.46
CA GLY A 61 12.18 -20.47 -0.64
C GLY A 61 13.36 -20.91 -1.49
N PRO A 62 14.59 -20.89 -0.94
CA PRO A 62 15.75 -21.38 -1.67
C PRO A 62 15.56 -22.87 -1.98
N THR A 63 15.75 -23.26 -3.25
CA THR A 63 15.79 -24.67 -3.64
C THR A 63 17.04 -25.30 -3.04
N PRO A 64 16.93 -26.35 -2.21
CA PRO A 64 18.09 -26.90 -1.54
C PRO A 64 18.78 -27.87 -2.49
N SER A 65 19.90 -27.49 -3.09
CA SER A 65 20.96 -28.47 -3.34
C SER A 65 22.28 -27.78 -3.67
N THR A 66 23.29 -28.06 -2.86
CA THR A 66 24.68 -28.04 -3.34
C THR A 66 25.13 -29.48 -3.47
N VAL A 67 25.57 -29.89 -4.67
CA VAL A 67 26.21 -31.19 -4.87
C VAL A 67 27.71 -31.00 -4.69
N SER A 68 28.27 -31.52 -3.59
CA SER A 68 29.71 -31.54 -3.32
C SER A 68 30.21 -32.98 -3.30
N ALA A 69 31.19 -33.31 -4.14
CA ALA A 69 31.76 -34.67 -4.25
C ALA A 69 30.73 -35.80 -4.47
N GLY A 70 29.64 -35.51 -5.20
CA GLY A 70 28.56 -36.47 -5.46
C GLY A 70 27.59 -36.65 -4.29
N GLN A 71 27.71 -35.84 -3.23
CA GLN A 71 26.81 -35.82 -2.10
C GLN A 71 26.04 -34.50 -2.08
N GLU A 72 24.70 -34.61 -2.03
CA GLU A 72 23.81 -33.46 -1.91
C GLU A 72 23.79 -32.98 -0.45
N SER A 73 24.19 -31.72 -0.23
CA SER A 73 23.96 -31.01 1.04
C SER A 73 22.71 -30.17 0.91
N VAL A 74 21.67 -30.58 1.63
CA VAL A 74 20.40 -29.87 1.81
C VAL A 74 20.54 -29.07 3.11
N ASP A 75 20.82 -27.76 3.01
CA ASP A 75 20.40 -26.86 4.08
C ASP A 75 18.87 -26.92 4.08
N GLY A 76 18.25 -27.23 5.23
CA GLY A 76 16.81 -27.48 5.30
C GLY A 76 16.03 -26.36 4.58
N PRO A 77 15.09 -26.71 3.69
CA PRO A 77 14.39 -25.70 2.93
C PRO A 77 13.58 -24.80 3.89
N SER A 78 13.58 -23.49 3.63
CA SER A 78 12.89 -22.51 4.48
C SER A 78 12.14 -21.51 3.62
N THR A 79 10.82 -21.58 3.68
CA THR A 79 9.92 -20.59 3.09
C THR A 79 9.98 -19.24 3.81
N ILE A 80 10.66 -19.22 4.96
CA ILE A 80 10.78 -18.08 5.86
C ILE A 80 12.08 -17.33 5.62
N SER A 81 11.98 -16.02 5.41
CA SER A 81 13.10 -15.11 5.25
C SER A 81 13.88 -14.92 6.57
N PRO A 82 15.10 -14.36 6.55
CA PRO A 82 15.82 -13.99 7.76
C PRO A 82 15.06 -13.02 8.69
N ARG A 83 14.00 -12.35 8.20
CA ARG A 83 13.12 -11.49 8.99
C ARG A 83 11.98 -12.25 9.65
N GLY A 84 11.83 -13.55 9.41
CA GLY A 84 10.80 -14.38 10.04
C GLY A 84 9.43 -14.32 9.36
N PHE A 85 9.36 -13.87 8.10
CA PHE A 85 8.14 -13.87 7.28
C PHE A 85 8.33 -14.70 6.01
N GLY A 86 7.24 -15.23 5.45
CA GLY A 86 7.30 -15.98 4.20
C GLY A 86 7.86 -15.12 3.06
N TYR A 87 8.84 -15.62 2.31
CA TYR A 87 9.40 -14.87 1.18
C TYR A 87 8.29 -14.44 0.21
N ARG A 88 8.46 -13.24 -0.38
CA ARG A 88 7.56 -12.66 -1.39
C ARG A 88 6.14 -12.41 -0.91
N ASN A 89 5.82 -12.66 0.37
CA ASN A 89 4.55 -12.26 0.96
C ASN A 89 4.53 -10.77 1.33
N CYS A 90 3.33 -10.22 1.47
CA CYS A 90 3.08 -8.84 1.83
C CYS A 90 3.82 -8.43 3.13
N THR A 91 3.80 -9.29 4.15
CA THR A 91 4.48 -9.08 5.44
C THR A 91 5.99 -8.98 5.31
N ASP A 92 6.64 -9.85 4.52
CA ASP A 92 8.09 -9.81 4.32
C ASP A 92 8.51 -8.56 3.54
N TYR A 93 7.73 -8.16 2.53
CA TYR A 93 7.98 -6.92 1.79
C TYR A 93 7.91 -5.69 2.70
N VAL A 94 6.87 -5.57 3.54
CA VAL A 94 6.77 -4.46 4.49
C VAL A 94 7.93 -4.48 5.50
N ALA A 95 8.31 -5.66 5.99
CA ALA A 95 9.43 -5.83 6.92
C ALA A 95 10.77 -5.41 6.28
N VAL A 96 11.01 -5.75 5.00
CA VAL A 96 12.15 -5.23 4.21
C VAL A 96 12.11 -3.71 4.15
N LYS A 97 10.98 -3.13 3.76
CA LYS A 97 10.88 -1.69 3.49
C LYS A 97 11.03 -0.81 4.71
N LEU A 98 10.53 -1.28 5.84
CA LEU A 98 10.58 -0.54 7.10
C LEU A 98 11.73 -0.99 8.01
N GLY A 99 12.51 -1.99 7.57
CA GLY A 99 13.71 -2.46 8.25
C GLY A 99 13.42 -3.06 9.63
N PHE A 100 12.50 -4.02 9.72
CA PHE A 100 12.21 -4.78 10.94
C PHE A 100 12.10 -6.29 10.65
N ASP A 101 11.93 -7.07 11.72
CA ASP A 101 11.77 -8.53 11.68
C ASP A 101 10.60 -9.01 12.58
N SER A 102 10.45 -10.33 12.67
CA SER A 102 9.38 -11.00 13.39
C SER A 102 9.36 -10.75 14.90
N GLN A 103 10.42 -10.16 15.46
CA GLN A 103 10.43 -9.74 16.87
C GLN A 103 9.64 -8.44 17.07
N THR A 104 9.47 -7.62 16.03
CA THR A 104 8.70 -6.37 16.08
C THR A 104 7.21 -6.63 15.86
N LEU A 105 6.87 -7.38 14.83
CA LEU A 105 5.52 -7.85 14.52
C LEU A 105 5.60 -9.28 14.03
N HIS A 106 4.63 -10.13 14.29
CA HIS A 106 4.69 -11.54 13.88
C HIS A 106 3.36 -12.05 13.32
N GLY A 107 3.44 -13.20 12.67
CA GLY A 107 2.28 -13.89 12.12
C GLY A 107 1.72 -13.21 10.87
N ASN A 108 0.43 -13.41 10.65
CA ASN A 108 -0.27 -12.95 9.46
C ASN A 108 -0.56 -11.45 9.53
N ALA A 109 -0.77 -10.83 8.37
CA ALA A 109 -1.10 -9.42 8.26
C ALA A 109 -2.29 -9.05 9.15
N SER A 110 -3.36 -9.85 9.17
CA SER A 110 -4.57 -9.63 9.98
C SER A 110 -4.32 -9.56 11.50
N GLN A 111 -3.15 -9.97 11.98
CA GLN A 111 -2.79 -9.93 13.40
C GLN A 111 -1.99 -8.67 13.77
N TRP A 112 -1.49 -7.91 12.80
CA TRP A 112 -0.54 -6.83 13.06
C TRP A 112 -1.15 -5.63 13.77
N LYS A 113 -2.40 -5.27 13.44
CA LYS A 113 -3.07 -4.13 14.08
C LYS A 113 -3.15 -4.26 15.60
N ASP A 114 -3.39 -5.46 16.11
CA ASP A 114 -3.51 -5.70 17.56
C ASP A 114 -2.15 -5.73 18.28
N GLN A 115 -1.05 -5.90 17.54
CA GLN A 115 0.32 -5.85 18.06
C GLN A 115 0.88 -4.42 18.10
N VAL A 116 0.27 -3.50 17.34
CA VAL A 116 0.64 -2.09 17.31
C VAL A 116 -0.13 -1.33 18.40
N PRO A 117 0.54 -0.49 19.22
CA PRO A 117 -0.16 0.32 20.22
C PRO A 117 -1.28 1.14 19.58
N ALA A 118 -2.47 1.21 20.19
CA ALA A 118 -3.63 1.90 19.60
C ALA A 118 -3.37 3.37 19.23
N VAL A 119 -2.45 4.05 19.92
CA VAL A 119 -1.98 5.41 19.62
C VAL A 119 -1.26 5.51 18.27
N ASN A 120 -0.68 4.40 17.80
CA ASN A 120 0.03 4.26 16.53
C ASN A 120 -0.85 3.65 15.43
N VAL A 121 -2.16 3.53 15.65
CA VAL A 121 -3.13 3.05 14.67
C VAL A 121 -4.04 4.20 14.30
N THR A 122 -4.00 4.60 13.03
CA THR A 122 -4.80 5.72 12.50
C THR A 122 -5.74 5.25 11.39
N ASN A 123 -6.64 6.14 10.95
CA ASN A 123 -7.58 5.91 9.86
C ASN A 123 -7.31 6.82 8.65
N TYR A 124 -6.11 7.38 8.56
CA TYR A 124 -5.68 8.22 7.46
C TYR A 124 -4.26 7.84 7.01
N PRO A 125 -3.96 7.86 5.71
CA PRO A 125 -2.65 7.48 5.22
C PRO A 125 -1.60 8.53 5.57
N THR A 126 -0.39 8.06 5.89
CA THR A 126 0.83 8.86 5.93
C THR A 126 1.93 8.11 5.21
N VAL A 127 2.85 8.83 4.57
CA VAL A 127 3.98 8.20 3.88
C VAL A 127 4.78 7.36 4.87
N GLY A 128 5.04 6.12 4.52
CA GLY A 128 5.76 5.15 5.35
C GLY A 128 4.90 4.36 6.34
N ALA A 129 3.63 4.74 6.55
CA ALA A 129 2.72 3.90 7.31
C ALA A 129 2.37 2.63 6.53
N VAL A 130 1.90 1.62 7.27
CA VAL A 130 1.40 0.38 6.70
C VAL A 130 -0.10 0.50 6.52
N ALA A 131 -0.58 0.49 5.28
CA ALA A 131 -1.99 0.27 4.98
C ALA A 131 -2.33 -1.18 5.34
N TRP A 132 -3.35 -1.37 6.16
CA TRP A 132 -3.70 -2.67 6.76
C TRP A 132 -5.15 -3.04 6.46
N TRP A 133 -5.33 -4.30 6.08
CA TRP A 133 -6.63 -4.97 5.88
C TRP A 133 -6.71 -6.20 6.77
N GLY A 134 -7.85 -6.36 7.43
CA GLY A 134 -8.12 -7.43 8.39
C GLY A 134 -8.49 -8.77 7.76
N THR A 135 -9.23 -9.57 8.52
CA THR A 135 -9.60 -10.95 8.14
C THR A 135 -10.60 -11.03 6.98
N GLU A 136 -11.13 -9.91 6.52
CA GLU A 136 -12.06 -9.84 5.39
C GLU A 136 -11.38 -10.00 4.02
N VAL A 137 -10.05 -9.99 3.95
CA VAL A 137 -9.27 -10.25 2.73
C VAL A 137 -8.38 -11.49 2.85
N ASP A 138 -7.95 -12.02 1.70
CA ASP A 138 -6.97 -13.12 1.56
C ASP A 138 -7.25 -14.33 2.46
N GLY A 139 -8.51 -14.78 2.46
CA GLY A 139 -8.94 -15.96 3.21
C GLY A 139 -8.77 -15.84 4.73
N GLY A 140 -8.69 -14.63 5.28
CA GLY A 140 -8.51 -14.39 6.72
C GLY A 140 -7.07 -14.09 7.13
N LEU A 141 -6.10 -14.22 6.22
CA LEU A 141 -4.71 -13.87 6.48
C LEU A 141 -4.52 -12.35 6.58
N GLY A 142 -5.43 -11.58 6.00
CA GLY A 142 -5.31 -10.14 5.86
C GLY A 142 -4.21 -9.73 4.90
N HIS A 143 -4.06 -8.42 4.73
CA HIS A 143 -3.08 -7.87 3.80
C HIS A 143 -2.42 -6.61 4.35
N VAL A 144 -1.19 -6.35 3.90
CA VAL A 144 -0.45 -5.14 4.25
C VAL A 144 0.30 -4.57 3.06
N ALA A 145 0.33 -3.23 2.98
CA ALA A 145 1.07 -2.50 1.97
C ALA A 145 1.78 -1.29 2.61
N VAL A 146 2.87 -0.83 2.00
CA VAL A 146 3.56 0.40 2.44
C VAL A 146 2.99 1.59 1.69
N VAL A 147 2.59 2.64 2.41
CA VAL A 147 2.18 3.91 1.80
C VAL A 147 3.41 4.62 1.22
N LEU A 148 3.48 4.71 -0.11
CA LEU A 148 4.58 5.34 -0.84
C LEU A 148 4.39 6.85 -1.01
N ALA A 149 3.14 7.28 -1.19
CA ALA A 149 2.78 8.69 -1.34
C ALA A 149 1.33 8.94 -0.91
N VAL A 150 1.02 10.16 -0.45
CA VAL A 150 -0.33 10.62 -0.16
C VAL A 150 -0.66 11.81 -1.05
N LYS A 151 -1.77 11.74 -1.77
CA LYS A 151 -2.23 12.79 -2.69
C LYS A 151 -3.04 13.86 -1.93
N PRO A 152 -3.21 15.07 -2.50
CA PRO A 152 -3.98 16.14 -1.86
C PRO A 152 -5.44 15.81 -1.58
N ASP A 153 -6.04 14.88 -2.34
CA ASP A 153 -7.40 14.39 -2.13
C ASP A 153 -7.52 13.33 -1.02
N GLY A 154 -6.40 13.00 -0.36
CA GLY A 154 -6.31 12.00 0.70
C GLY A 154 -6.13 10.57 0.20
N SER A 155 -6.17 10.32 -1.12
CA SER A 155 -5.85 8.99 -1.66
C SER A 155 -4.36 8.68 -1.49
N ALA A 156 -4.02 7.39 -1.38
CA ALA A 156 -2.65 6.96 -1.15
C ALA A 156 -2.16 6.06 -2.28
N ALA A 157 -0.94 6.29 -2.75
CA ALA A 157 -0.21 5.29 -3.53
C ALA A 157 0.44 4.31 -2.54
N VAL A 158 0.20 3.02 -2.72
CA VAL A 158 0.77 1.94 -1.91
C VAL A 158 1.60 1.02 -2.78
N GLY A 159 2.65 0.45 -2.20
CA GLY A 159 3.44 -0.62 -2.77
C GLY A 159 3.30 -1.87 -1.92
N GLU A 160 3.16 -3.02 -2.55
CA GLU A 160 2.83 -4.28 -1.88
C GLU A 160 3.40 -5.47 -2.67
N TYR A 161 3.46 -6.61 -2.00
CA TYR A 161 3.79 -7.88 -2.64
C TYR A 161 2.63 -8.85 -2.45
N ASN A 162 2.45 -9.73 -3.43
CA ASN A 162 1.51 -10.86 -3.37
C ASN A 162 0.04 -10.45 -3.21
N ASN A 163 -0.34 -9.22 -3.56
CA ASN A 163 -1.75 -8.78 -3.54
C ASN A 163 -2.63 -9.63 -4.47
N PHE A 164 -2.02 -10.27 -5.46
CA PHE A 164 -2.69 -11.14 -6.42
C PHE A 164 -2.27 -12.61 -6.31
N LEU A 165 -1.67 -12.99 -5.17
CA LEU A 165 -1.27 -14.37 -4.87
C LEU A 165 -0.14 -14.93 -5.77
N ASP A 166 0.45 -14.11 -6.63
CA ASP A 166 1.52 -14.46 -7.57
C ASP A 166 2.94 -14.14 -7.07
N GLY A 167 3.06 -13.63 -5.85
CA GLY A 167 4.32 -13.23 -5.23
C GLY A 167 5.00 -12.05 -5.92
N THR A 168 4.31 -11.31 -6.80
CA THR A 168 4.90 -10.16 -7.50
C THR A 168 4.73 -8.87 -6.73
N TYR A 169 5.47 -7.85 -7.15
CA TYR A 169 5.30 -6.49 -6.67
C TYR A 169 4.17 -5.80 -7.42
N ASP A 170 3.34 -5.09 -6.67
CA ASP A 170 2.32 -4.20 -7.21
C ASP A 170 2.41 -2.81 -6.58
N ALA A 171 2.04 -1.81 -7.37
CA ALA A 171 1.80 -0.47 -6.88
C ALA A 171 0.44 0.04 -7.38
N ARG A 172 -0.40 0.51 -6.46
CA ARG A 172 -1.74 1.01 -6.79
C ARG A 172 -2.14 2.21 -5.96
N THR A 173 -3.16 2.93 -6.41
CA THR A 173 -3.81 3.97 -5.60
C THR A 173 -5.00 3.35 -4.84
N ILE A 174 -5.07 3.61 -3.54
CA ILE A 174 -6.25 3.34 -2.70
C ILE A 174 -6.95 4.65 -2.32
N SER A 175 -8.26 4.58 -2.10
CA SER A 175 -9.03 5.72 -1.61
C SER A 175 -8.61 6.10 -0.18
N PRO A 176 -8.99 7.29 0.34
CA PRO A 176 -8.67 7.68 1.73
C PRO A 176 -9.13 6.67 2.80
N HIS A 177 -10.16 5.88 2.49
CA HIS A 177 -10.73 4.82 3.34
C HIS A 177 -10.61 3.44 2.67
N GLY A 178 -9.61 3.27 1.80
CA GLY A 178 -9.39 2.04 1.07
C GLY A 178 -8.72 0.94 1.88
N ALA A 179 -8.17 1.28 3.06
CA ALA A 179 -7.64 0.36 4.06
C ALA A 179 -8.40 0.56 5.38
N ASP A 180 -8.48 -0.49 6.21
CA ASP A 180 -9.20 -0.45 7.48
C ASP A 180 -8.46 0.39 8.52
N ALA A 181 -7.13 0.39 8.45
CA ALA A 181 -6.27 1.16 9.31
C ALA A 181 -4.93 1.46 8.65
N PHE A 182 -4.21 2.41 9.25
CA PHE A 182 -2.83 2.72 8.94
C PHE A 182 -1.98 2.55 10.19
N LEU A 183 -0.98 1.67 10.12
CA LEU A 183 -0.13 1.31 11.25
C LEU A 183 1.19 2.07 11.18
N HIS A 184 1.54 2.76 12.26
CA HIS A 184 2.79 3.51 12.39
C HIS A 184 3.81 2.67 13.17
N ILE A 185 4.74 2.06 12.45
CA ILE A 185 5.74 1.13 13.02
C ILE A 185 7.14 1.76 12.98
N ARG A 186 7.63 2.09 11.78
CA ARG A 186 8.93 2.76 11.51
C ARG A 186 8.84 3.65 10.27
N ASP A 187 7.75 4.41 10.16
CA ASP A 187 7.46 5.32 9.05
C ASP A 187 8.60 6.32 8.74
N GLN A 188 9.49 6.59 9.69
CA GLN A 188 10.68 7.44 9.52
C GLN A 188 11.86 6.80 8.77
N ALA A 189 11.83 5.49 8.45
CA ALA A 189 13.00 4.74 8.02
C ALA A 189 13.14 4.49 6.51
N ILE A 190 12.24 4.95 5.64
CA ILE A 190 12.28 4.62 4.20
C ILE A 190 13.43 5.37 3.49
N PRO A 191 14.48 4.70 2.99
CA PRO A 191 15.54 5.33 2.22
C PRO A 191 14.99 5.80 0.87
N GLY A 192 15.09 7.11 0.58
CA GLY A 192 14.54 7.74 -0.63
C GLY A 192 13.11 8.28 -0.49
N GLY A 193 12.46 8.10 0.66
CA GLY A 193 11.15 8.70 0.96
C GLY A 193 11.32 10.05 1.66
N MET A 194 10.95 11.14 0.99
CA MET A 194 10.88 12.45 1.64
C MET A 194 10.00 12.36 2.89
N ALA A 195 10.49 12.85 4.03
CA ALA A 195 9.66 13.13 5.19
C ALA A 195 8.52 14.06 4.74
N TRP A 196 7.29 13.55 4.69
CA TRP A 196 6.14 14.38 4.38
C TRP A 196 5.84 15.27 5.59
N VAL A 197 5.99 16.59 5.38
CA VAL A 197 5.53 17.62 6.31
C VAL A 197 4.03 17.86 6.05
N PRO A 198 3.16 17.83 7.07
CA PRO A 198 1.73 18.00 6.87
C PRO A 198 1.39 19.38 6.26
N PRO A 199 0.47 19.48 5.27
CA PRO A 199 0.13 20.74 4.61
C PRO A 199 -0.73 21.69 5.45
N ASN A 200 -0.87 21.48 6.77
CA ASN A 200 -1.71 22.33 7.63
C ASN A 200 -1.02 22.94 8.86
N ARG A 201 0.31 23.04 8.88
CA ARG A 201 0.92 24.27 9.44
C ARG A 201 1.36 25.12 8.27
N ARG A 202 0.57 26.15 7.95
CA ARG A 202 1.16 27.36 7.35
C ARG A 202 2.39 27.65 8.20
N ALA A 203 3.57 27.59 7.60
CA ALA A 203 4.70 28.31 8.14
C ALA A 203 4.18 29.73 8.34
N ALA A 204 4.07 30.15 9.61
CA ALA A 204 4.01 31.57 9.87
C ALA A 204 5.21 32.16 9.10
N PRO A 205 5.03 33.24 8.32
CA PRO A 205 6.17 33.88 7.70
C PRO A 205 7.20 34.15 8.79
N SER A 206 8.44 33.72 8.55
CA SER A 206 9.56 34.10 9.43
C SER A 206 9.45 35.60 9.69
N PRO A 207 9.51 36.06 10.95
CA PRO A 207 9.62 37.49 11.20
C PRO A 207 10.86 37.98 10.44
N ALA A 208 10.67 38.98 9.59
CA ALA A 208 11.78 39.70 8.98
C ALA A 208 12.78 40.12 10.08
N PRO A 209 14.09 40.14 9.80
CA PRO A 209 15.08 40.62 10.77
C PRO A 209 14.65 41.98 11.31
N ALA A 210 14.50 42.09 12.63
CA ALA A 210 14.09 43.33 13.26
C ALA A 210 15.08 44.45 12.90
N ALA A 211 14.60 45.47 12.20
CA ALA A 211 15.30 46.74 12.10
C ALA A 211 15.45 47.36 13.50
N PRO A 212 16.58 48.03 13.80
CA PRO A 212 16.82 48.59 15.13
C PRO A 212 15.76 49.65 15.47
N LYS A 213 15.17 49.49 16.66
CA LYS A 213 14.11 50.33 17.23
C LYS A 213 14.62 51.76 17.48
N PRO A 214 13.98 52.82 16.95
CA PRO A 214 14.22 54.19 17.39
C PRO A 214 13.61 54.43 18.78
N PRO A 215 14.16 55.36 19.58
CA PRO A 215 13.72 55.58 20.95
C PRO A 215 12.32 56.19 21.00
N ALA A 216 11.56 55.79 22.03
CA ALA A 216 10.17 56.15 22.23
C ALA A 216 10.00 57.64 22.57
N THR A 217 9.03 58.27 21.93
CA THR A 217 8.47 59.57 22.33
C THR A 217 7.01 59.38 22.74
N HIS A 218 6.64 60.00 23.86
CA HIS A 218 5.34 59.88 24.53
C HIS A 218 4.21 60.69 23.88
N ALA A 219 2.98 60.19 24.11
CA ALA A 219 1.66 60.86 24.18
C ALA A 219 0.76 60.88 22.91
N PRO A 220 -0.58 61.00 23.06
CA PRO A 220 -1.48 60.54 24.13
C PRO A 220 -2.57 59.55 23.63
N GLU A 221 -3.25 58.93 24.58
CA GLU A 221 -4.33 57.95 24.46
C GLU A 221 -5.61 58.51 23.82
N PRO A 222 -6.21 57.85 22.79
CA PRO A 222 -7.56 58.14 22.36
C PRO A 222 -8.58 57.24 23.05
N THR A 223 -9.60 57.86 23.62
CA THR A 223 -10.76 57.23 24.27
C THR A 223 -11.80 56.70 23.28
N SER A 224 -12.48 55.64 23.74
CA SER A 224 -13.82 55.13 23.36
C SER A 224 -13.97 54.17 22.16
N PRO A 225 -15.02 53.31 22.09
CA PRO A 225 -16.13 53.10 23.05
C PRO A 225 -16.34 51.63 23.51
N ALA A 226 -17.20 51.44 24.50
CA ALA A 226 -17.64 50.15 25.04
C ALA A 226 -18.32 49.25 23.97
N PRO A 227 -18.10 47.92 23.98
CA PRO A 227 -18.78 47.01 23.06
C PRO A 227 -20.25 46.83 23.42
N ALA A 228 -21.13 46.95 22.42
CA ALA A 228 -22.55 46.65 22.50
C ALA A 228 -22.80 45.18 22.87
N ALA A 229 -23.85 44.95 23.66
CA ALA A 229 -24.27 43.63 24.10
C ALA A 229 -24.55 42.68 22.91
N ALA A 230 -24.03 41.46 22.99
CA ALA A 230 -24.23 40.41 22.01
C ALA A 230 -25.70 39.92 22.00
N PRO A 231 -26.27 39.60 20.83
CA PRO A 231 -27.61 39.03 20.75
C PRO A 231 -27.64 37.59 21.29
N ALA A 232 -28.76 37.23 21.93
CA ALA A 232 -29.00 35.91 22.51
C ALA A 232 -28.97 34.79 21.45
N PRO A 233 -28.51 33.57 21.79
CA PRO A 233 -28.42 32.47 20.85
C PRO A 233 -29.81 31.99 20.41
N THR A 234 -30.01 31.88 19.10
CA THR A 234 -31.17 31.21 18.50
C THR A 234 -31.14 29.73 18.87
N ALA A 235 -32.24 29.22 19.42
CA ALA A 235 -32.41 27.82 19.77
C ALA A 235 -32.23 26.91 18.54
N ALA A 236 -31.33 25.94 18.65
CA ALA A 236 -31.16 24.88 17.66
C ALA A 236 -32.41 23.99 17.63
N ALA A 237 -32.91 23.70 16.42
CA ALA A 237 -34.02 22.78 16.22
C ALA A 237 -33.68 21.38 16.74
N ALA A 238 -34.63 20.75 17.41
CA ALA A 238 -34.50 19.39 17.95
C ALA A 238 -34.27 18.36 16.83
N PRO A 239 -33.43 17.34 17.04
CA PRO A 239 -33.22 16.29 16.05
C PRO A 239 -34.47 15.43 15.86
N THR A 240 -34.77 15.11 14.60
CA THR A 240 -35.82 14.19 14.18
C THR A 240 -35.58 12.80 14.80
N PRO A 241 -36.61 12.12 15.35
CA PRO A 241 -36.44 10.78 15.90
C PRO A 241 -36.07 9.75 14.81
N LEU A 242 -35.14 8.86 15.15
CA LEU A 242 -34.69 7.75 14.32
C LEU A 242 -35.86 6.77 14.06
N PRO A 243 -36.02 6.20 12.84
CA PRO A 243 -37.02 5.17 12.60
C PRO A 243 -36.75 3.90 13.41
N THR A 244 -37.81 3.34 13.98
CA THR A 244 -37.81 2.08 14.73
C THR A 244 -37.30 0.91 13.88
N PRO A 245 -36.40 0.05 14.37
CA PRO A 245 -35.97 -1.14 13.65
C PRO A 245 -37.12 -2.10 13.36
N ALA A 246 -37.15 -2.65 12.15
CA ALA A 246 -38.10 -3.69 11.77
C ALA A 246 -37.90 -4.98 12.59
N PRO A 247 -38.98 -5.72 12.93
CA PRO A 247 -38.88 -6.94 13.69
C PRO A 247 -38.13 -8.04 12.91
N LYS A 248 -37.29 -8.79 13.64
CA LYS A 248 -36.53 -9.93 13.14
C LYS A 248 -37.48 -11.01 12.59
N PRO A 249 -37.23 -11.57 11.38
CA PRO A 249 -38.01 -12.67 10.84
C PRO A 249 -38.00 -13.89 11.78
N ALA A 250 -39.14 -14.57 11.91
CA ALA A 250 -39.27 -15.80 12.67
C ALA A 250 -38.42 -16.92 12.04
N PRO A 251 -37.89 -17.88 12.85
CA PRO A 251 -37.17 -19.03 12.33
C PRO A 251 -38.06 -19.87 11.40
N VAL A 252 -37.53 -20.21 10.24
CA VAL A 252 -38.15 -21.19 9.32
C VAL A 252 -38.08 -22.58 10.00
N PRO A 253 -39.20 -23.33 10.10
CA PRO A 253 -39.18 -24.69 10.62
C PRO A 253 -38.27 -25.58 9.76
N ALA A 254 -37.41 -26.36 10.40
CA ALA A 254 -36.60 -27.38 9.73
C ALA A 254 -37.55 -28.41 9.08
N GLY A 255 -37.34 -28.68 7.79
CA GLY A 255 -38.02 -29.75 7.08
C GLY A 255 -37.68 -31.13 7.68
N PRO A 256 -38.53 -32.15 7.45
CA PRO A 256 -38.37 -33.46 8.05
C PRO A 256 -37.06 -34.14 7.63
N ASP A 257 -36.43 -34.79 8.61
CA ASP A 257 -35.17 -35.52 8.53
C ASP A 257 -35.28 -36.70 7.54
N PRO A 258 -34.39 -36.82 6.52
CA PRO A 258 -34.51 -37.82 5.46
C PRO A 258 -34.25 -39.28 5.90
N LYS A 259 -34.10 -39.57 7.20
CA LYS A 259 -33.86 -40.92 7.72
C LYS A 259 -35.11 -41.73 8.07
N VAL A 260 -36.33 -41.25 7.77
CA VAL A 260 -37.58 -41.99 8.03
C VAL A 260 -38.28 -42.38 6.73
N LEU A 261 -37.57 -43.04 5.81
CA LEU A 261 -38.17 -43.74 4.66
C LEU A 261 -37.33 -44.99 4.32
N ALA A 262 -37.22 -45.91 5.28
CA ALA A 262 -36.80 -47.29 5.03
C ALA A 262 -37.23 -48.17 6.21
N ALA A 263 -38.52 -48.53 6.23
CA ALA A 263 -39.06 -49.68 6.94
C ALA A 263 -40.22 -50.25 6.13
#